data_AF-A0A3C1DJ60-F1
#
_entry.id   AF-A0A3C1DJ60-F1
#
_cell.length_a   1.000
_cell.length_b   1.000
_cell.length_c   1.000
_cell.angle_alpha   90.00
_cell.angle_beta   90.00
_cell.angle_gamma   90.00
#
_symmetry.space_group_name_H-M   'P 1'
#
loop_
_entity.id
_entity.type
_entity.pdbx_description
1 polymer ?
#
loop_
_entity_poly.entity_id
_entity_poly.type
_entity_poly.pdbx_seq_one_letter_code
_entity_poly.pdbx_strand_id
1 'polypeptide(L)'
;PRGELNVPSVLIGMVPGLGPLINHPVPADGIVWTLTIEMVFYTICLLAYRWLTTTWQCIAVIAFLCFTIQTLMPLPPINSPLRGLAYVILLACPFIPVMLVGVVLSAHHRNLMSLRTTQLLVPALALTALYLMTTGRITLTTAKYNLMFTATIAAFVAISIWGSAWRGNRGVDFFAELSYPLYVVHVVLGYTILSALTSLGVWPLASIVIAFSAVLATAYLLHVAVEMPTHRRGQRWARKIGHLASLPAKGATPT
;
A
#
# COMPACT_ATOMS: atom_id res chain seq x y z
N PRO A 1 -5.03 -24.99 -10.88
CA PRO A 1 -3.60 -24.58 -10.93
C PRO A 1 -2.92 -24.54 -12.32
N ARG A 2 -3.48 -25.12 -13.41
CA ARG A 2 -2.81 -25.12 -14.75
C ARG A 2 -3.11 -23.89 -15.63
N GLY A 3 -4.13 -23.10 -15.32
CA GLY A 3 -4.53 -21.93 -16.12
C GLY A 3 -3.96 -20.58 -15.66
N GLU A 4 -3.45 -20.49 -14.42
CA GLU A 4 -2.94 -19.25 -13.82
C GLU A 4 -1.58 -18.84 -14.39
N LEU A 5 -0.78 -19.80 -14.88
CA LEU A 5 0.57 -19.54 -15.41
C LEU A 5 0.59 -19.31 -16.93
N ASN A 6 -0.56 -19.16 -17.58
CA ASN A 6 -0.58 -18.75 -18.99
C ASN A 6 -0.16 -17.28 -19.12
N VAL A 7 0.45 -16.91 -20.26
CA VAL A 7 0.93 -15.54 -20.48
C VAL A 7 -0.16 -14.48 -20.24
N PRO A 8 -1.43 -14.67 -20.68
CA PRO A 8 -2.50 -13.72 -20.39
C PRO A 8 -2.77 -13.52 -18.90
N SER A 9 -2.87 -14.60 -18.10
CA SER A 9 -3.08 -14.53 -16.65
C SER A 9 -1.94 -13.81 -15.94
N VAL A 10 -0.69 -14.02 -16.39
CA VAL A 10 0.48 -13.31 -15.86
C VAL A 10 0.42 -11.83 -16.18
N LEU A 11 0.10 -11.46 -17.43
CA LEU A 11 -0.02 -10.05 -17.84
C LEU A 11 -1.18 -9.34 -17.12
N ILE A 12 -2.31 -10.00 -16.95
CA ILE A 12 -3.46 -9.47 -16.19
C ILE A 12 -3.08 -9.32 -14.70
N GLY A 13 -2.33 -10.28 -14.15
CA GLY A 13 -1.82 -10.23 -12.77
C GLY A 13 -0.83 -9.10 -12.50
N MET A 14 -0.12 -8.61 -13.53
CA MET A 14 0.77 -7.45 -13.40
C MET A 14 0.02 -6.14 -13.13
N VAL A 15 -1.28 -6.07 -13.41
CA VAL A 15 -2.11 -4.90 -13.12
C VAL A 15 -2.84 -5.12 -11.79
N PRO A 16 -2.51 -4.38 -10.72
CA PRO A 16 -3.08 -4.61 -9.39
C PRO A 16 -4.60 -4.46 -9.40
N GLY A 17 -5.29 -5.46 -8.85
CA GLY A 17 -6.76 -5.48 -8.78
C GLY A 17 -7.49 -5.84 -10.08
N LEU A 18 -6.81 -5.89 -11.24
CA LEU A 18 -7.48 -6.14 -12.52
C LEU A 18 -8.08 -7.54 -12.59
N GLY A 19 -7.31 -8.59 -12.23
CA GLY A 19 -7.79 -9.98 -12.22
C GLY A 19 -9.12 -10.14 -11.46
N PRO A 20 -9.18 -9.72 -10.17
CA PRO A 20 -10.43 -9.69 -9.42
C PRO A 20 -11.54 -8.90 -10.10
N LEU A 21 -11.27 -7.69 -10.63
CA LEU A 21 -12.29 -6.83 -11.25
C LEU A 21 -12.98 -7.48 -12.46
N ILE A 22 -12.24 -8.23 -13.27
CA ILE A 22 -12.78 -8.95 -14.44
C ILE A 22 -13.12 -10.43 -14.14
N ASN A 23 -13.07 -10.84 -12.87
CA ASN A 23 -13.24 -12.22 -12.42
C ASN A 23 -12.31 -13.23 -13.15
N HIS A 24 -11.08 -12.82 -13.47
CA HIS A 24 -10.09 -13.65 -14.13
C HIS A 24 -9.11 -14.24 -13.11
N PRO A 25 -8.80 -15.55 -13.17
CA PRO A 25 -7.79 -16.14 -12.30
C PRO A 25 -6.41 -15.56 -12.64
N VAL A 26 -5.67 -15.15 -11.63
CA VAL A 26 -4.29 -14.63 -11.76
C VAL A 26 -3.39 -15.39 -10.79
N PRO A 27 -2.08 -15.53 -11.09
CA PRO A 27 -1.14 -16.09 -10.14
C PRO A 27 -1.24 -15.36 -8.79
N ALA A 28 -1.39 -16.14 -7.73
CA ALA A 28 -1.30 -15.59 -6.38
C ALA A 28 0.18 -15.29 -6.08
N ASP A 29 0.59 -14.03 -6.29
CA ASP A 29 1.79 -13.52 -5.65
C ASP A 29 1.42 -12.82 -4.32
N GLY A 30 2.33 -12.87 -3.35
CA GLY A 30 2.10 -12.28 -2.03
C GLY A 30 2.11 -10.75 -2.02
N ILE A 31 2.20 -10.09 -3.18
CA ILE A 31 2.50 -8.67 -3.38
C ILE A 31 1.32 -7.92 -4.01
N VAL A 32 0.66 -8.52 -5.01
CA VAL A 32 -0.39 -7.86 -5.80
C VAL A 32 -1.61 -7.55 -4.95
N TRP A 33 -1.92 -8.38 -3.95
CA TRP A 33 -3.06 -8.13 -3.06
C TRP A 33 -2.85 -6.87 -2.19
N THR A 34 -1.65 -6.65 -1.64
CA THR A 34 -1.30 -5.41 -0.90
C THR A 34 -1.25 -4.20 -1.83
N LEU A 35 -0.70 -4.35 -3.03
CA LEU A 35 -0.67 -3.29 -4.04
C LEU A 35 -2.09 -2.90 -4.50
N THR A 36 -3.02 -3.86 -4.55
CA THR A 36 -4.44 -3.61 -4.83
C THR A 36 -5.06 -2.72 -3.74
N ILE A 37 -4.77 -3.00 -2.47
CA ILE A 37 -5.23 -2.19 -1.33
C ILE A 37 -4.66 -0.77 -1.42
N GLU A 38 -3.38 -0.63 -1.75
CA GLU A 38 -2.72 0.68 -1.93
C GLU A 38 -3.37 1.50 -3.05
N MET A 39 -3.68 0.89 -4.19
CA MET A 39 -4.36 1.57 -5.29
C MET A 39 -5.76 2.06 -4.88
N VAL A 40 -6.50 1.28 -4.08
CA VAL A 40 -7.79 1.72 -3.51
C VAL A 40 -7.59 2.90 -2.56
N PHE A 41 -6.61 2.82 -1.66
CA PHE A 41 -6.28 3.92 -0.76
C PHE A 41 -5.93 5.21 -1.49
N TYR A 42 -5.07 5.15 -2.51
CA TYR A 42 -4.72 6.33 -3.31
C TYR A 42 -5.90 6.88 -4.12
N THR A 43 -6.80 6.01 -4.58
CA THR A 43 -8.05 6.44 -5.22
C THR A 43 -8.93 7.21 -4.23
N ILE A 44 -9.05 6.72 -2.99
CA ILE A 44 -9.75 7.45 -1.92
C ILE A 44 -9.06 8.79 -1.67
N CYS A 45 -7.72 8.83 -1.55
CA CYS A 45 -6.98 10.07 -1.35
C CYS A 45 -7.18 11.07 -2.49
N LEU A 46 -7.24 10.60 -3.74
CA LEU A 46 -7.47 11.43 -4.92
C LEU A 46 -8.88 12.05 -4.88
N LEU A 47 -9.90 11.23 -4.65
CA LEU A 47 -11.30 11.67 -4.61
C LEU A 47 -11.60 12.55 -3.39
N ALA A 48 -10.99 12.24 -2.25
CA ALA A 48 -11.17 12.98 -1.01
C ALA A 48 -10.11 14.06 -0.78
N TYR A 49 -9.25 14.35 -1.77
CA TYR A 49 -8.08 15.21 -1.61
C TYR A 49 -8.39 16.53 -0.89
N ARG A 50 -9.39 17.27 -1.39
CA ARG A 50 -9.77 18.58 -0.86
C ARG A 50 -10.23 18.51 0.60
N TRP A 51 -10.93 17.45 0.99
CA TRP A 51 -11.42 17.31 2.36
C TRP A 51 -10.35 16.77 3.30
N LEU A 52 -9.55 15.80 2.86
CA LEU A 52 -8.42 15.27 3.62
C LEU A 52 -7.40 16.35 4.01
N THR A 53 -7.20 17.37 3.16
CA THR A 53 -6.28 18.47 3.45
C THR A 53 -6.89 19.60 4.26
N THR A 54 -8.21 19.62 4.45
CA THR A 54 -8.91 20.77 5.06
C THR A 54 -9.58 20.42 6.39
N THR A 55 -10.14 19.21 6.51
CA THR A 55 -10.94 18.80 7.67
C THR A 55 -10.53 17.41 8.17
N TRP A 56 -10.16 17.33 9.45
CA TRP A 56 -9.79 16.06 10.07
C TRP A 56 -10.98 15.08 10.14
N GLN A 57 -12.21 15.58 10.17
CA GLN A 57 -13.42 14.74 10.19
C GLN A 57 -13.51 13.83 8.96
N CYS A 58 -12.93 14.22 7.82
CA CYS A 58 -12.89 13.39 6.62
C CYS A 58 -12.25 12.03 6.88
N ILE A 59 -11.19 11.99 7.71
CA ILE A 59 -10.49 10.75 8.09
C ILE A 59 -11.44 9.82 8.86
N ALA A 60 -12.19 10.36 9.82
CA ALA A 60 -13.16 9.59 10.61
C ALA A 60 -14.32 9.09 9.73
N VAL A 61 -14.80 9.91 8.79
CA VAL A 61 -15.85 9.53 7.83
C VAL A 61 -15.39 8.38 6.94
N ILE A 62 -14.17 8.42 6.40
CA ILE A 62 -13.63 7.32 5.58
C ILE A 62 -13.54 6.03 6.40
N ALA A 63 -13.02 6.09 7.63
CA ALA A 63 -12.94 4.92 8.50
C ALA A 63 -14.34 4.35 8.84
N PHE A 64 -15.31 5.23 9.09
CA PHE A 64 -16.70 4.85 9.32
C PHE A 64 -17.32 4.18 8.08
N LEU A 65 -17.07 4.72 6.88
CA LEU A 65 -17.53 4.11 5.63
C LEU A 65 -16.93 2.71 5.44
N CYS A 66 -15.63 2.51 5.69
CA CYS A 66 -15.02 1.19 5.66
C CYS A 66 -15.70 0.21 6.64
N PHE A 67 -16.02 0.68 7.85
CA PHE A 67 -16.75 -0.11 8.84
C PHE A 67 -18.16 -0.48 8.36
N THR A 68 -18.93 0.49 7.85
CA THR A 68 -20.28 0.27 7.33
C THR A 68 -20.28 -0.67 6.13
N ILE A 69 -19.34 -0.51 5.19
CA ILE A 69 -19.22 -1.38 4.02
C ILE A 69 -18.91 -2.81 4.46
N GLN A 70 -17.93 -3.01 5.36
CA GLN A 70 -17.55 -4.35 5.82
C GLN A 70 -18.69 -5.08 6.52
N THR A 71 -19.50 -4.36 7.29
CA THR A 71 -20.61 -4.92 8.07
C THR A 71 -21.85 -5.16 7.23
N LEU A 72 -22.25 -4.22 6.38
CA LEU A 72 -23.52 -4.26 5.66
C LEU A 72 -23.44 -4.85 4.25
N MET A 73 -22.31 -4.74 3.56
CA MET A 73 -22.21 -5.18 2.16
C MET A 73 -22.08 -6.71 2.08
N PRO A 74 -23.06 -7.42 1.48
CA PRO A 74 -22.94 -8.85 1.24
C PRO A 74 -21.95 -9.12 0.10
N LEU A 75 -21.27 -10.27 0.13
CA LEU A 75 -20.47 -10.71 -1.01
C LEU A 75 -21.41 -11.22 -2.12
N PRO A 76 -21.37 -10.66 -3.35
CA PRO A 76 -22.26 -11.10 -4.43
C PRO A 76 -22.03 -12.57 -4.83
N PRO A 77 -23.05 -13.25 -5.39
CA PRO A 77 -22.93 -14.60 -5.94
C PRO A 77 -21.81 -14.72 -6.98
N ILE A 78 -21.26 -15.93 -7.16
CA ILE A 78 -20.10 -16.20 -8.03
C ILE A 78 -20.28 -15.63 -9.44
N ASN A 79 -21.49 -15.67 -9.97
CA ASN A 79 -21.79 -15.29 -11.35
C ASN A 79 -22.11 -13.80 -11.52
N SER A 80 -22.08 -13.01 -10.44
CA SER A 80 -22.40 -11.58 -10.52
C SER A 80 -21.23 -10.79 -11.14
N PRO A 81 -21.49 -9.91 -12.12
CA PRO A 81 -20.46 -9.05 -12.69
C PRO A 81 -19.85 -8.10 -11.65
N LEU A 82 -20.57 -7.80 -10.56
CA LEU A 82 -20.11 -6.90 -9.50
C LEU A 82 -19.28 -7.61 -8.42
N ARG A 83 -19.15 -8.93 -8.48
CA ARG A 83 -18.42 -9.70 -7.46
C ARG A 83 -16.96 -9.27 -7.35
N GLY A 84 -16.30 -9.04 -8.48
CA GLY A 84 -14.91 -8.59 -8.53
C GLY A 84 -14.69 -7.27 -7.81
N LEU A 85 -15.50 -6.27 -8.13
CA LEU A 85 -15.48 -4.96 -7.47
C LEU A 85 -15.79 -5.07 -5.98
N ALA A 86 -16.83 -5.81 -5.61
CA ALA A 86 -17.19 -6.05 -4.21
C ALA A 86 -16.03 -6.72 -3.45
N TYR A 87 -15.36 -7.70 -4.06
CA TYR A 87 -14.19 -8.35 -3.49
C TYR A 87 -13.06 -7.36 -3.23
N VAL A 88 -12.69 -6.52 -4.20
CA VAL A 88 -11.62 -5.52 -4.06
C VAL A 88 -11.95 -4.52 -2.94
N ILE A 89 -13.19 -4.04 -2.88
CA ILE A 89 -13.63 -3.11 -1.84
C ILE A 89 -13.58 -3.76 -0.45
N LEU A 90 -14.15 -4.96 -0.31
CA LEU A 90 -14.17 -5.71 0.96
C LEU A 90 -12.77 -6.16 1.39
N LEU A 91 -11.86 -6.40 0.43
CA LEU A 91 -10.45 -6.68 0.70
C LEU A 91 -9.76 -5.44 1.29
N ALA A 92 -10.02 -4.25 0.76
CA ALA A 92 -9.33 -3.03 1.18
C ALA A 92 -9.82 -2.47 2.53
N CYS A 93 -11.12 -2.56 2.82
CA CYS A 93 -11.74 -1.90 3.97
C CYS A 93 -11.04 -2.11 5.32
N PRO A 94 -10.57 -3.33 5.69
CA PRO A 94 -9.87 -3.53 6.96
C PRO A 94 -8.52 -2.81 7.07
N PHE A 95 -7.86 -2.53 5.93
CA PHE A 95 -6.51 -1.96 5.89
C PHE A 95 -6.49 -0.44 5.70
N ILE A 96 -7.55 0.15 5.12
CA ILE A 96 -7.65 1.61 4.96
C ILE A 96 -7.49 2.36 6.30
N PRO A 97 -8.12 1.94 7.43
CA PRO A 97 -7.91 2.61 8.71
C PRO A 97 -6.45 2.57 9.19
N VAL A 98 -5.71 1.47 8.92
CA VAL A 98 -4.27 1.39 9.21
C VAL A 98 -3.49 2.40 8.39
N MET A 99 -3.77 2.53 7.08
CA MET A 99 -3.11 3.51 6.23
C MET A 99 -3.45 4.95 6.66
N LEU A 100 -4.67 5.20 7.12
CA LEU A 100 -5.09 6.49 7.67
C LEU A 100 -4.35 6.86 8.97
N VAL A 101 -3.89 5.89 9.78
CA VAL A 101 -2.99 6.19 10.91
C VAL A 101 -1.74 6.90 10.41
N GLY A 102 -1.15 6.42 9.31
CA GLY A 102 0.01 7.08 8.67
C GLY A 102 -0.30 8.51 8.21
N VAL A 103 -1.50 8.75 7.68
CA VAL A 103 -1.96 10.10 7.29
C VAL A 103 -2.03 11.02 8.52
N VAL A 104 -2.63 10.55 9.62
CA VAL A 104 -2.77 11.32 10.86
C VAL A 104 -1.40 11.65 11.45
N LEU A 105 -0.50 10.66 11.56
CA LEU A 105 0.85 10.86 12.10
C LEU A 105 1.67 11.82 11.22
N SER A 106 1.58 11.69 9.90
CA SER A 106 2.22 12.61 8.95
C SER A 106 1.69 14.04 9.06
N ALA A 107 0.37 14.21 9.19
CA ALA A 107 -0.26 15.51 9.39
C ALA A 107 0.17 16.15 10.72
N HIS A 108 0.25 15.36 11.79
CA HIS A 108 0.74 15.84 13.08
C HIS A 108 2.21 16.28 13.01
N HIS A 109 3.08 15.47 12.41
CA HIS A 109 4.50 15.80 12.24
C HIS A 109 4.71 17.08 11.40
N ARG A 110 3.81 17.40 10.49
CA ARG A 110 3.80 18.64 9.70
C ARG A 110 3.12 19.82 10.39
N ASN A 111 2.70 19.68 11.64
CA ASN A 111 1.93 20.66 12.41
C ASN A 111 0.58 21.05 11.77
N LEU A 112 0.02 20.19 10.91
CA LEU A 112 -1.30 20.39 10.29
C LEU A 112 -2.44 19.84 11.17
N MET A 113 -2.11 19.07 12.21
CA MET A 113 -3.07 18.45 13.09
C MET A 113 -2.67 18.57 14.56
N SER A 114 -3.64 18.91 15.40
CA SER A 114 -3.42 19.05 16.84
C SER A 114 -3.07 17.70 17.50
N LEU A 115 -2.31 17.76 18.60
CA LEU A 115 -1.98 16.56 19.38
C LEU A 115 -3.24 15.86 19.91
N ARG A 116 -4.23 16.62 20.37
CA ARG A 116 -5.50 16.06 20.89
C ARG A 116 -6.24 15.26 19.83
N THR A 117 -6.34 15.81 18.62
CA THR A 117 -6.98 15.12 17.48
C THR A 117 -6.21 13.86 17.12
N THR A 118 -4.88 13.90 17.15
CA THR A 118 -4.01 12.75 16.88
C THR A 118 -4.19 11.64 17.90
N GLN A 119 -4.19 12.00 19.20
CA GLN A 119 -4.40 11.07 20.32
C GLN A 119 -5.80 10.44 20.30
N LEU A 120 -6.79 11.11 19.70
CA LEU A 120 -8.13 10.55 19.52
C LEU A 120 -8.19 9.63 18.29
N LEU A 121 -7.71 10.10 17.13
CA LEU A 121 -7.85 9.40 15.86
C LEU A 121 -6.98 8.15 15.77
N VAL A 122 -5.73 8.18 16.23
CA VAL A 122 -4.82 7.02 16.08
C VAL A 122 -5.36 5.77 16.80
N PRO A 123 -5.76 5.83 18.09
CA PRO A 123 -6.37 4.67 18.75
C PRO A 123 -7.70 4.28 18.12
N ALA A 124 -8.55 5.24 17.76
CA ALA A 124 -9.84 4.95 17.12
C ALA A 124 -9.64 4.17 15.80
N LEU A 125 -8.75 4.64 14.93
CA LEU A 125 -8.43 3.98 13.66
C LEU A 125 -7.79 2.60 13.88
N ALA A 126 -6.89 2.47 14.85
CA ALA A 126 -6.26 1.19 15.19
C ALA A 126 -7.29 0.16 15.70
N LEU A 127 -8.22 0.58 16.55
CA LEU A 127 -9.31 -0.28 17.03
C LEU A 127 -10.28 -0.64 15.91
N THR A 128 -10.63 0.32 15.03
CA THR A 128 -11.44 0.03 13.84
C THR A 128 -10.74 -0.99 12.94
N ALA A 129 -9.45 -0.82 12.64
CA ALA A 129 -8.68 -1.78 11.86
C ALA A 129 -8.70 -3.17 12.49
N LEU A 130 -8.39 -3.28 13.79
CA LEU A 130 -8.34 -4.56 14.50
C LEU A 130 -9.70 -5.27 14.51
N TYR A 131 -10.78 -4.51 14.71
CA TYR A 131 -12.14 -5.04 14.62
C TYR A 131 -12.44 -5.55 13.21
N LEU A 132 -12.14 -4.77 12.16
CA LEU A 132 -12.42 -5.15 10.78
C LEU A 132 -11.56 -6.31 10.28
N MET A 133 -10.35 -6.47 10.80
CA MET A 133 -9.48 -7.61 10.49
C MET A 133 -9.97 -8.91 11.16
N THR A 134 -10.53 -8.83 12.37
CA THR A 134 -11.07 -9.99 13.08
C THR A 134 -12.46 -10.41 12.58
N THR A 135 -13.28 -9.46 12.15
CA THR A 135 -14.66 -9.68 11.69
C THR A 135 -14.83 -9.57 10.17
N GLY A 136 -13.73 -9.39 9.46
CA GLY A 136 -13.69 -9.20 8.01
C GLY A 136 -14.28 -10.39 7.25
N ARG A 137 -15.03 -10.10 6.18
CA ARG A 137 -15.71 -11.11 5.35
C ARG A 137 -14.77 -11.82 4.37
N ILE A 138 -13.68 -11.16 3.97
CA ILE A 138 -12.71 -11.66 2.99
C ILE A 138 -11.39 -12.01 3.67
N THR A 139 -10.86 -11.09 4.47
CA THR A 139 -9.61 -11.28 5.19
C THR A 139 -9.89 -11.65 6.63
N LEU A 140 -9.96 -12.95 6.90
CA LEU A 140 -9.89 -13.45 8.27
C LEU A 140 -8.41 -13.55 8.64
N THR A 141 -7.95 -12.59 9.44
CA THR A 141 -6.58 -12.58 9.92
C THR A 141 -6.43 -13.52 11.12
N THR A 142 -5.30 -14.22 11.18
CA THR A 142 -4.93 -14.97 12.39
C THR A 142 -4.46 -14.01 13.47
N ALA A 143 -4.41 -14.48 14.73
CA ALA A 143 -3.85 -13.70 15.84
C ALA A 143 -2.42 -13.18 15.54
N LYS A 144 -1.62 -13.95 14.79
CA LYS A 144 -0.29 -13.54 14.32
C LYS A 144 -0.34 -12.27 13.45
N TYR A 145 -1.26 -12.21 12.49
CA TYR A 145 -1.41 -11.03 11.63
C TYR A 145 -1.88 -9.81 12.43
N ASN A 146 -2.82 -9.98 13.35
CA ASN A 146 -3.28 -8.89 14.21
C ASN A 146 -2.14 -8.34 15.09
N LEU A 147 -1.32 -9.23 15.65
CA LEU A 147 -0.12 -8.85 16.39
C LEU A 147 0.86 -8.07 15.51
N MET A 148 1.11 -8.52 14.28
CA MET A 148 2.00 -7.82 13.35
C MET A 148 1.50 -6.42 12.99
N PHE A 149 0.21 -6.25 12.68
CA PHE A 149 -0.36 -4.92 12.39
C PHE A 149 -0.34 -4.01 13.61
N THR A 150 -0.66 -4.55 14.80
CA THR A 150 -0.59 -3.80 16.06
C THR A 150 0.84 -3.37 16.37
N ALA A 151 1.80 -4.28 16.24
CA ALA A 151 3.22 -3.99 16.42
C ALA A 151 3.73 -2.95 15.41
N THR A 152 3.24 -3.01 14.16
CA THR A 152 3.57 -2.03 13.13
C THR A 152 3.05 -0.64 13.49
N ILE A 153 1.77 -0.52 13.88
CA ILE A 153 1.19 0.76 14.33
C ILE A 153 1.96 1.30 15.54
N ALA A 154 2.26 0.46 16.52
CA ALA A 154 3.04 0.84 17.70
C ALA A 154 4.44 1.34 17.31
N ALA A 155 5.11 0.66 16.37
CA ALA A 155 6.41 1.07 15.86
C ALA A 155 6.34 2.44 15.14
N PHE A 156 5.33 2.67 14.30
CA PHE A 156 5.13 3.98 13.65
C PHE A 156 4.85 5.09 14.64
N VAL A 157 4.04 4.85 15.66
CA VAL A 157 3.79 5.82 16.74
C VAL A 157 5.08 6.10 17.50
N ALA A 158 5.84 5.07 17.88
CA ALA A 158 7.13 5.20 18.54
C ALA A 158 8.12 6.04 17.71
N ILE A 159 8.27 5.73 16.42
CA ILE A 159 9.12 6.49 15.50
C ILE A 159 8.62 7.92 15.33
N SER A 160 7.32 8.17 15.33
CA SER A 160 6.78 9.54 15.22
C SER A 160 7.12 10.41 16.44
N ILE A 161 7.31 9.80 17.62
CA ILE A 161 7.63 10.50 18.87
C ILE A 161 9.15 10.65 19.03
N TRP A 162 9.91 9.58 18.82
CA TRP A 162 11.35 9.51 19.12
C TRP A 162 12.25 9.62 17.89
N GLY A 163 11.70 9.57 16.68
CA GLY A 163 12.46 9.55 15.43
C GLY A 163 13.28 10.81 15.21
N SER A 164 12.91 11.95 15.81
CA SER A 164 13.69 13.19 15.74
C SER A 164 15.08 13.08 16.41
N ALA A 165 15.24 12.16 17.36
CA ALA A 165 16.53 11.89 18.00
C ALA A 165 17.39 10.89 17.20
N TRP A 166 16.81 10.21 16.20
CA TRP A 166 17.50 9.21 15.40
C TRP A 166 18.39 9.90 14.36
N ARG A 167 19.71 9.67 14.45
CA ARG A 167 20.66 10.04 13.39
C ARG A 167 20.76 8.85 12.43
N GLY A 168 20.20 9.01 11.23
CA GLY A 168 20.19 7.96 10.20
C GLY A 168 21.58 7.39 9.95
N ASN A 169 21.66 6.14 9.50
CA ASN A 169 22.91 5.53 9.09
C ASN A 169 22.82 5.16 7.60
N ARG A 170 23.95 5.26 6.90
CA ARG A 170 23.99 5.09 5.43
C ARG A 170 23.50 3.72 4.97
N GLY A 171 23.60 2.69 5.80
CA GLY A 171 23.11 1.35 5.49
C GLY A 171 21.58 1.26 5.54
N VAL A 172 20.98 1.79 6.60
CA VAL A 172 19.52 1.89 6.76
C VAL A 172 18.94 2.76 5.67
N ASP A 173 19.57 3.90 5.35
CA ASP A 173 19.14 4.78 4.27
C ASP A 173 19.20 4.06 2.92
N PHE A 174 20.27 3.31 2.63
CA PHE A 174 20.39 2.50 1.42
C PHE A 174 19.26 1.47 1.30
N PHE A 175 19.00 0.68 2.34
CA PHE A 175 17.90 -0.30 2.30
C PHE A 175 16.52 0.37 2.26
N ALA A 176 16.35 1.54 2.87
CA ALA A 176 15.13 2.31 2.79
C ALA A 176 14.86 2.81 1.35
N GLU A 177 15.90 3.32 0.67
CA GLU A 177 15.82 3.75 -0.73
C GLU A 177 15.52 2.57 -1.69
N LEU A 178 16.07 1.39 -1.41
CA LEU A 178 15.83 0.19 -2.21
C LEU A 178 14.55 -0.57 -1.83
N SER A 179 13.85 -0.17 -0.77
CA SER A 179 12.74 -0.94 -0.19
C SER A 179 11.64 -1.24 -1.20
N TYR A 180 11.28 -0.28 -2.06
CA TYR A 180 10.22 -0.45 -3.05
C TYR A 180 10.62 -1.41 -4.18
N PRO A 181 11.73 -1.23 -4.91
CA PRO A 181 12.15 -2.18 -5.94
C PRO A 181 12.41 -3.59 -5.38
N LEU A 182 12.98 -3.67 -4.17
CA LEU A 182 13.21 -4.93 -3.49
C LEU A 182 11.89 -5.64 -3.20
N TYR A 183 10.91 -4.92 -2.66
CA TYR A 183 9.57 -5.43 -2.41
C TYR A 183 8.93 -6.00 -3.68
N VAL A 184 9.04 -5.33 -4.83
CA VAL A 184 8.42 -5.79 -6.09
C VAL A 184 9.07 -7.07 -6.62
N VAL A 185 10.41 -7.18 -6.59
CA VAL A 185 11.10 -8.28 -7.28
C VAL A 185 11.38 -9.50 -6.41
N HIS A 186 11.44 -9.36 -5.09
CA HIS A 186 11.99 -10.42 -4.23
C HIS A 186 11.20 -11.74 -4.26
N VAL A 187 9.87 -11.70 -4.34
CA VAL A 187 9.05 -12.93 -4.35
C VAL A 187 9.28 -13.69 -5.65
N VAL A 188 8.95 -13.08 -6.79
CA VAL A 188 8.97 -13.79 -8.07
C VAL A 188 10.39 -14.22 -8.41
N LEU A 189 11.34 -13.28 -8.46
CA LEU A 189 12.72 -13.59 -8.83
C LEU A 189 13.39 -14.50 -7.80
N GLY A 190 13.18 -14.23 -6.51
CA GLY A 190 13.78 -15.03 -5.43
C GLY A 190 13.31 -16.48 -5.46
N TYR A 191 12.00 -16.73 -5.57
CA TYR A 191 11.49 -18.10 -5.65
C TYR A 191 11.90 -18.79 -6.96
N THR A 192 11.95 -18.08 -8.09
CA THR A 192 12.43 -18.68 -9.36
C THR A 192 13.88 -19.13 -9.26
N ILE A 193 14.78 -18.28 -8.73
CA ILE A 193 16.19 -18.64 -8.57
C ILE A 193 16.34 -19.77 -7.55
N LEU A 194 15.69 -19.68 -6.40
CA LEU A 194 15.74 -20.73 -5.39
C LEU A 194 15.27 -22.07 -5.97
N SER A 195 14.13 -22.09 -6.66
CA SER A 195 13.59 -23.30 -7.28
C SER A 195 14.57 -23.91 -8.29
N ALA A 196 15.16 -23.08 -9.16
CA ALA A 196 16.16 -23.52 -10.13
C ALA A 196 17.44 -24.06 -9.48
N LEU A 197 17.97 -23.39 -8.46
CA LEU A 197 19.18 -23.84 -7.77
C LEU A 197 18.93 -25.13 -6.98
N THR A 198 17.76 -25.25 -6.33
CA THR A 198 17.40 -26.48 -5.61
C THR A 198 17.17 -27.67 -6.55
N SER A 199 16.63 -27.45 -7.75
CA SER A 199 16.45 -28.54 -8.73
C SER A 199 17.78 -29.02 -9.32
N LEU A 200 18.80 -28.15 -9.33
CA LEU A 200 20.18 -28.49 -9.68
C LEU A 200 20.97 -29.12 -8.51
N GLY A 201 20.36 -29.33 -7.34
CA GLY A 201 21.01 -29.91 -6.17
C GLY A 201 21.99 -28.97 -5.47
N VAL A 202 21.92 -27.67 -5.72
CA VAL A 202 22.77 -26.68 -5.04
C VAL A 202 22.43 -26.61 -3.56
N TRP A 203 23.46 -26.55 -2.72
CA TRP A 203 23.33 -26.48 -1.27
C TRP A 203 22.42 -25.31 -0.83
N PRO A 204 21.44 -25.51 0.09
CA PRO A 204 20.42 -24.51 0.39
C PRO A 204 20.93 -23.12 0.78
N LEU A 205 22.00 -23.03 1.58
CA LEU A 205 22.54 -21.73 1.98
C LEU A 205 23.19 -21.00 0.81
N ALA A 206 23.90 -21.73 -0.07
CA ALA A 206 24.44 -21.13 -1.30
C ALA A 206 23.30 -20.62 -2.19
N SER A 207 22.22 -21.39 -2.32
CA SER A 207 21.03 -20.98 -3.06
C SER A 207 20.41 -19.69 -2.51
N ILE A 208 20.31 -19.56 -1.20
CA ILE A 208 19.81 -18.34 -0.53
C ILE A 208 20.71 -17.14 -0.80
N VAL A 209 22.04 -17.31 -0.64
CA VAL A 209 23.00 -16.21 -0.87
C VAL A 209 22.96 -15.75 -2.32
N ILE A 210 22.91 -16.67 -3.28
CA ILE A 210 22.82 -16.36 -4.71
C ILE A 210 21.50 -15.65 -5.01
N ALA A 211 20.37 -16.18 -4.56
CA ALA A 211 19.05 -15.58 -4.78
C ALA A 211 18.95 -14.19 -4.16
N PHE A 212 19.40 -14.02 -2.92
CA PHE A 212 19.42 -12.73 -2.23
C PHE A 212 20.27 -11.70 -2.97
N SER A 213 21.47 -12.08 -3.41
CA SER A 213 22.38 -11.21 -4.14
C SER A 213 21.79 -10.79 -5.49
N ALA A 214 21.18 -11.74 -6.23
CA ALA A 214 20.54 -11.46 -7.51
C ALA A 214 19.32 -10.55 -7.36
N VAL A 215 18.49 -10.78 -6.33
CA VAL A 215 17.34 -9.93 -5.99
C VAL A 215 17.81 -8.52 -5.62
N LEU A 216 18.82 -8.38 -4.78
CA LEU A 216 19.35 -7.08 -4.37
C LEU A 216 19.96 -6.32 -5.55
N ALA A 217 20.73 -7.00 -6.41
CA ALA A 217 21.29 -6.41 -7.62
C ALA A 217 20.19 -5.93 -8.58
N THR A 218 19.16 -6.74 -8.79
CA THR A 218 18.01 -6.40 -9.64
C THR A 218 17.23 -5.22 -9.07
N ALA A 219 16.97 -5.22 -7.76
CA ALA A 219 16.32 -4.12 -7.06
C ALA A 219 17.10 -2.81 -7.21
N TYR A 220 18.43 -2.85 -7.04
CA TYR A 220 19.28 -1.68 -7.25
C TYR A 220 19.24 -1.17 -8.69
N LEU A 221 19.28 -2.07 -9.68
CA LEU A 221 19.17 -1.67 -11.10
C LEU A 221 17.82 -1.00 -11.39
N LEU A 222 16.72 -1.55 -10.88
CA LEU A 222 15.40 -0.94 -11.01
C LEU A 222 15.30 0.40 -10.30
N HIS A 223 15.91 0.53 -9.12
CA HIS A 223 15.97 1.79 -8.37
C HIS A 223 16.60 2.89 -9.23
N VAL A 224 17.79 2.65 -9.77
CA VAL A 224 18.55 3.65 -10.53
C VAL A 224 17.97 3.88 -11.93
N ALA A 225 17.51 2.82 -12.62
CA ALA A 225 17.08 2.90 -14.02
C ALA A 225 15.61 3.28 -14.20
N VAL A 226 14.74 2.95 -13.24
CA VAL A 226 13.28 3.12 -13.37
C VAL A 226 12.73 4.04 -12.29
N GLU A 227 12.95 3.72 -11.02
CA GLU A 227 12.34 4.45 -9.91
C GLU A 227 12.83 5.89 -9.82
N MET A 228 14.15 6.13 -9.72
CA MET A 228 14.69 7.48 -9.60
C MET A 228 14.33 8.37 -10.81
N PRO A 229 14.43 7.92 -12.07
CA PRO A 229 14.04 8.74 -13.22
C PRO A 229 12.54 9.05 -13.25
N THR A 230 11.68 8.07 -12.95
CA THR A 230 10.22 8.26 -12.97
C THR A 230 9.78 9.18 -11.83
N HIS A 231 10.32 9.00 -10.62
CA HIS A 231 10.05 9.86 -9.47
C HIS A 231 10.43 11.32 -9.75
N ARG A 232 11.62 11.56 -10.31
CA ARG A 232 12.07 12.90 -10.72
C ARG A 232 11.16 13.54 -11.76
N ARG A 233 10.69 12.77 -12.75
CA ARG A 233 9.73 13.26 -13.77
C ARG A 233 8.38 13.61 -13.12
N GLY A 234 7.86 12.73 -12.26
CA GLY A 234 6.60 12.93 -11.54
C GLY A 234 6.62 14.19 -10.68
N GLN A 235 7.68 14.41 -9.89
CA GLN A 235 7.83 15.64 -9.10
C GLN A 235 7.88 16.91 -9.97
N ARG A 236 8.55 16.86 -11.14
CA ARG A 236 8.57 17.99 -12.07
C ARG A 236 7.19 18.30 -12.62
N TRP A 237 6.39 17.29 -12.95
CA TRP A 237 5.02 17.47 -13.42
C TRP A 237 4.11 18.02 -12.31
N ALA A 238 4.20 17.49 -11.10
CA ALA A 238 3.43 17.99 -9.95
C ALA A 238 3.71 19.47 -9.67
N ARG A 239 4.98 19.91 -9.71
CA ARG A 239 5.34 21.32 -9.55
C ARG A 239 4.78 22.20 -10.66
N LYS A 240 4.81 21.75 -11.92
CA LYS A 240 4.23 22.48 -13.05
C LYS A 240 2.71 22.64 -12.91
N ILE A 241 2.00 21.58 -12.55
CA ILE A 241 0.54 21.62 -12.35
C ILE A 241 0.19 22.52 -11.16
N GLY A 242 0.92 22.39 -10.04
CA GLY A 242 0.73 23.26 -8.88
C GLY A 242 0.94 24.74 -9.19
N HIS A 243 1.96 25.06 -10.00
CA HIS A 243 2.19 26.44 -10.47
C HIS A 243 1.07 26.94 -11.40
N LEU A 244 0.54 26.08 -12.28
CA LEU A 244 -0.59 26.44 -13.15
C LEU A 244 -1.87 26.69 -12.34
N ALA A 245 -2.10 25.92 -11.27
CA ALA A 245 -3.24 26.08 -10.38
C ALA A 245 -3.15 27.35 -9.50
N SER A 246 -1.95 27.89 -9.27
CA SER A 246 -1.72 29.12 -8.50
C SER A 246 -1.74 30.40 -9.35
N LEU A 247 -1.85 30.31 -10.68
CA LEU A 247 -1.96 31.51 -11.52
C LEU A 247 -3.37 32.12 -11.37
N PRO A 248 -3.49 33.44 -11.17
CA PRO A 248 -4.79 34.09 -11.16
C PRO A 248 -5.49 33.84 -12.50
N ALA A 249 -6.76 33.45 -12.47
CA ALA A 249 -7.57 33.24 -13.66
C ALA A 249 -7.49 34.51 -14.52
N LYS A 250 -6.88 34.40 -15.71
CA LYS A 250 -6.86 35.46 -16.71
C LYS A 250 -8.31 35.82 -17.05
N GLY A 251 -8.84 36.89 -16.46
CA GLY A 251 -10.18 37.39 -16.75
C GLY A 251 -10.91 38.15 -15.64
N ALA A 252 -10.44 38.15 -14.39
CA ALA A 252 -11.05 39.00 -13.36
C ALA A 252 -10.55 40.45 -13.49
N THR A 253 -11.17 41.22 -14.39
CA THR A 253 -11.08 42.68 -14.38
C THR A 253 -11.68 43.22 -13.07
N PRO A 254 -10.95 44.03 -12.29
CA PRO A 254 -11.52 44.70 -11.13
C PRO A 254 -12.51 45.76 -11.60
N THR A 255 -13.77 45.63 -11.19
CA THR A 255 -14.79 46.69 -11.20
C THR A 255 -15.14 47.03 -9.78
#